data_AF-A0A945U4T2-F1
#
_entry.id   AF-A0A945U4T2-F1
#
_cell.length_a   1.000
_cell.length_b   1.000
_cell.length_c   1.000
_cell.angle_alpha   90.00
_cell.angle_beta   90.00
_cell.angle_gamma   90.00
#
_symmetry.space_group_name_H-M   'P 1'
#
loop_
_entity.id
_entity.type
_entity.pdbx_description
1 polymer ?
#
loop_
_entity_poly.entity_id
_entity_poly.type
_entity_poly.pdbx_seq_one_letter_code
_entity_poly.pdbx_strand_id
1 'polypeptide(L)'
;DRLVSNKPLYEQAIAAADTSDPLVRQEIARLETGYRLGRILVYREALKQAPAGFSAATKCFCTEHQQRVADFAASVLGLAALNQDQATRFIAYAPAYTIMGGTSNVMRNILGERVLGLPREPR
;
A
#
# COMPACT_ATOMS: atom_id res chain seq x y z
N ASP A 1 0.80 12.30 -3.80
CA ASP A 1 0.90 10.95 -4.36
C ASP A 1 0.59 9.95 -3.25
N ARG A 2 -0.45 9.11 -3.43
CA ARG A 2 -0.95 8.18 -2.41
C ARG A 2 0.02 7.02 -2.17
N LEU A 3 0.94 6.74 -3.08
CA LEU A 3 1.83 5.59 -2.98
C LEU A 3 3.08 5.87 -2.15
N VAL A 4 3.67 7.05 -2.32
CA VAL A 4 4.96 7.45 -1.69
C VAL A 4 4.80 8.09 -0.32
N SER A 5 3.58 8.23 0.21
CA SER A 5 3.37 8.92 1.50
C SER A 5 4.10 8.26 2.67
N ASN A 6 4.40 6.96 2.59
CA ASN A 6 5.18 6.22 3.59
C ASN A 6 6.53 5.74 3.06
N LYS A 7 7.01 6.27 1.92
CA LYS A 7 8.35 5.95 1.40
C LYS A 7 9.49 6.24 2.40
N PRO A 8 9.44 7.32 3.19
CA PRO A 8 10.45 7.54 4.24
C PRO A 8 10.51 6.40 5.27
N LEU A 9 9.35 5.85 5.66
CA LEU A 9 9.30 4.70 6.57
C LEU A 9 9.97 3.47 5.95
N TYR A 10 9.71 3.22 4.67
CA TYR A 10 10.35 2.15 3.93
C TYR A 10 11.88 2.32 3.85
N GLU A 11 12.36 3.52 3.55
CA GLU A 11 13.80 3.81 3.46
C GLU A 11 14.51 3.59 4.80
N GLN A 12 13.86 4.00 5.90
CA GLN A 12 14.36 3.73 7.25
C GLN A 12 14.41 2.23 7.55
N ALA A 13 13.37 1.47 7.17
CA ALA A 13 13.37 0.02 7.33
C ALA A 13 14.49 -0.65 6.53
N ILE A 14 14.71 -0.24 5.28
CA ILE A 14 15.80 -0.77 4.44
C ILE A 14 17.17 -0.54 5.06
N ALA A 15 17.41 0.65 5.65
CA ALA A 15 18.67 0.95 6.30
C ALA A 15 18.97 0.04 7.51
N ALA A 16 17.93 -0.51 8.14
CA ALA A 16 18.03 -1.41 9.29
C ALA A 16 17.85 -2.90 8.95
N ALA A 17 17.46 -3.23 7.73
CA ALA A 17 17.11 -4.60 7.33
C ALA A 17 18.35 -5.51 7.20
N ASP A 18 18.26 -6.72 7.78
CA ASP A 18 19.24 -7.77 7.51
C ASP A 18 19.02 -8.36 6.11
N THR A 19 19.80 -7.90 5.15
CA THR A 19 19.73 -8.39 3.77
C THR A 19 20.48 -9.71 3.54
N SER A 20 21.09 -10.31 4.56
CA SER A 20 21.60 -11.68 4.46
C SER A 20 20.48 -12.72 4.57
N ASP A 21 19.37 -12.38 5.25
CA ASP A 21 18.18 -13.22 5.33
C ASP A 21 17.45 -13.26 3.97
N PRO A 22 17.30 -14.44 3.35
CA PRO A 22 16.59 -14.58 2.07
C PRO A 22 15.11 -14.15 2.14
N LEU A 23 14.44 -14.30 3.28
CA LEU A 23 13.04 -13.91 3.45
C LEU A 23 12.90 -12.38 3.48
N VAL A 24 13.78 -11.69 4.22
CA VAL A 24 13.83 -10.23 4.24
C VAL A 24 14.12 -9.69 2.85
N ARG A 25 15.12 -10.24 2.16
CA ARG A 25 15.42 -9.87 0.76
C ARG A 25 14.22 -10.07 -0.18
N GLN A 26 13.49 -11.17 -0.03
CA GLN A 26 12.33 -11.46 -0.86
C GLN A 26 11.18 -10.47 -0.59
N GLU A 27 10.98 -10.07 0.66
CA GLU A 27 9.97 -9.06 1.01
C GLU A 27 10.34 -7.69 0.45
N ILE A 28 11.61 -7.27 0.55
CA ILE A 28 12.12 -6.06 -0.09
C ILE A 28 11.84 -6.07 -1.59
N ALA A 29 12.13 -7.18 -2.28
CA ALA A 29 11.87 -7.31 -3.71
C ALA A 29 10.37 -7.19 -4.04
N ARG A 30 9.49 -7.76 -3.20
CA ARG A 30 8.03 -7.66 -3.33
C ARG A 30 7.56 -6.22 -3.14
N LEU A 31 8.09 -5.51 -2.16
CA LEU A 31 7.74 -4.11 -1.89
C LEU A 31 8.22 -3.18 -3.01
N GLU A 32 9.46 -3.31 -3.48
CA GLU A 32 9.95 -2.53 -4.63
C GLU A 32 9.14 -2.78 -5.91
N THR A 33 8.77 -4.04 -6.16
CA THR A 33 7.86 -4.39 -7.26
C THR A 33 6.50 -3.71 -7.08
N GLY A 34 5.96 -3.75 -5.86
CA GLY A 34 4.72 -3.07 -5.50
C GLY A 34 4.78 -1.56 -5.75
N TYR A 35 5.87 -0.88 -5.37
CA TYR A 35 6.08 0.54 -5.67
C TYR A 35 6.10 0.82 -7.17
N ARG A 36 6.78 0.00 -7.97
CA ARG A 36 6.82 0.17 -9.43
C ARG A 36 5.43 0.00 -10.06
N LEU A 37 4.70 -1.04 -9.66
CA LEU A 37 3.33 -1.30 -10.13
C LEU A 37 2.38 -0.18 -9.72
N GLY A 38 2.39 0.21 -8.45
CA GLY A 38 1.55 1.28 -7.93
C GLY A 38 1.81 2.61 -8.65
N ARG A 39 3.08 2.91 -8.95
CA ARG A 39 3.46 4.14 -9.65
C ARG A 39 2.95 4.15 -11.08
N ILE A 40 3.02 3.01 -11.78
CA ILE A 40 2.41 2.85 -13.10
C ILE A 40 0.89 3.05 -13.03
N LEU A 41 0.21 2.45 -12.04
CA LEU A 41 -1.23 2.63 -11.86
C LEU A 41 -1.59 4.11 -11.66
N VAL A 42 -0.90 4.80 -10.75
CA VAL A 42 -1.10 6.22 -10.48
C VAL A 42 -0.85 7.08 -11.71
N TYR A 43 0.21 6.82 -12.48
CA TYR A 43 0.49 7.56 -13.70
C TYR A 43 -0.56 7.33 -14.78
N ARG A 44 -1.03 6.09 -14.96
CA ARG A 44 -2.10 5.81 -15.93
C ARG A 44 -3.40 6.54 -15.57
N GLU A 45 -3.74 6.63 -14.29
CA GLU A 45 -4.89 7.43 -13.84
C GLU A 45 -4.69 8.92 -14.13
N ALA A 46 -3.54 9.49 -13.73
CA ALA A 46 -3.24 10.91 -13.90
C ALA A 46 -3.20 11.33 -15.38
N LEU A 47 -2.70 10.45 -16.25
CA LEU A 47 -2.62 10.65 -17.69
C LEU A 47 -3.91 10.25 -18.43
N LYS A 48 -4.97 9.83 -17.71
CA LYS A 48 -6.25 9.36 -18.29
C LYS A 48 -6.08 8.19 -19.28
N GLN A 49 -5.12 7.30 -19.01
CA GLN A 49 -4.80 6.08 -19.76
C GLN A 49 -5.26 4.79 -19.06
N ALA A 50 -5.88 4.93 -17.88
CA ALA A 50 -6.49 3.82 -17.16
C ALA A 50 -7.88 3.50 -17.73
N PRO A 51 -8.36 2.24 -17.65
CA PRO A 51 -9.74 1.90 -17.96
C PRO A 51 -10.74 2.72 -17.12
N ALA A 52 -11.97 2.86 -17.60
CA ALA A 52 -13.02 3.54 -16.84
C ALA A 52 -13.26 2.82 -15.49
N GLY A 53 -13.36 3.59 -14.40
CA GLY A 53 -13.61 3.06 -13.05
C GLY A 53 -12.40 2.42 -12.36
N PHE A 54 -11.21 2.43 -12.99
CA PHE A 54 -10.02 1.76 -12.46
C PHE A 54 -9.37 2.48 -11.26
N SER A 55 -9.79 3.70 -10.96
CA SER A 55 -9.33 4.46 -9.80
C SER A 55 -9.56 3.74 -8.47
N ALA A 56 -10.62 2.91 -8.38
CA ALA A 56 -10.89 2.05 -7.24
C ALA A 56 -9.83 0.95 -7.07
N ALA A 57 -9.36 0.35 -8.17
CA ALA A 57 -8.27 -0.64 -8.16
C ALA A 57 -6.96 0.02 -7.73
N THR A 58 -6.65 1.18 -8.32
CA THR A 58 -5.45 1.95 -7.98
C THR A 58 -5.45 2.33 -6.50
N LYS A 59 -6.57 2.81 -5.95
CA LYS A 59 -6.68 3.12 -4.51
C LYS A 59 -6.44 1.88 -3.67
N CYS A 60 -7.20 0.81 -3.93
CA CYS A 60 -7.13 -0.43 -3.17
C CYS A 60 -5.70 -0.97 -3.11
N PHE A 61 -5.06 -1.11 -4.28
CA PHE A 61 -3.68 -1.58 -4.40
C PHE A 61 -2.69 -0.71 -3.63
N CYS A 62 -2.73 0.62 -3.82
CA CYS A 62 -1.79 1.53 -3.17
C CYS A 62 -1.95 1.51 -1.65
N THR A 63 -3.19 1.53 -1.12
CA THR A 63 -3.39 1.57 0.33
C THR A 63 -3.06 0.25 1.02
N GLU A 64 -3.29 -0.89 0.37
CA GLU A 64 -2.85 -2.19 0.88
C GLU A 64 -1.33 -2.35 0.78
N HIS A 65 -0.71 -1.80 -0.27
CA HIS A 65 0.74 -1.74 -0.35
C HIS A 65 1.36 -0.91 0.78
N GLN A 66 0.75 0.22 1.13
CA GLN A 66 1.21 1.03 2.25
C GLN A 66 1.13 0.31 3.60
N GLN A 67 0.09 -0.50 3.81
CA GLN A 67 0.00 -1.36 5.00
C GLN A 67 1.14 -2.38 5.04
N ARG A 68 1.40 -3.09 3.93
CA ARG A 68 2.53 -4.03 3.85
C ARG A 68 3.88 -3.39 4.13
N VAL A 69 4.10 -2.17 3.66
CA VAL A 69 5.32 -1.40 3.97
C VAL A 69 5.42 -1.11 5.47
N ALA A 70 4.30 -0.74 6.12
CA ALA A 70 4.28 -0.49 7.55
C ALA A 70 4.51 -1.76 8.37
N ASP A 71 3.91 -2.89 7.96
CA ASP A 71 4.10 -4.19 8.60
C ASP A 71 5.56 -4.64 8.49
N PHE A 72 6.16 -4.50 7.30
CA PHE A 72 7.57 -4.78 7.08
C PHE A 72 8.47 -3.89 7.94
N ALA A 73 8.20 -2.58 8.00
CA ALA A 73 8.97 -1.66 8.82
C ALA A 73 8.86 -1.99 10.31
N ALA A 74 7.67 -2.33 10.80
CA ALA A 74 7.47 -2.76 12.19
C ALA A 74 8.26 -4.05 12.49
N SER A 75 8.25 -5.02 11.57
CA SER A 75 9.01 -6.26 11.70
C SER A 75 10.52 -6.01 11.74
N VAL A 76 11.05 -5.16 10.86
CA VAL A 76 12.50 -4.91 10.75
C VAL A 76 13.02 -4.06 11.89
N LEU A 77 12.30 -3.00 12.26
CA LEU A 77 12.73 -2.08 13.31
C LEU A 77 12.55 -2.67 14.71
N GLY A 78 11.67 -3.67 14.87
CA GLY A 78 11.42 -4.33 16.16
C GLY A 78 11.04 -3.32 17.25
N LEU A 79 11.73 -3.36 18.39
CA LEU A 79 11.48 -2.44 19.51
C LEU A 79 11.69 -0.96 19.15
N ALA A 80 12.57 -0.66 18.17
CA ALA A 80 12.80 0.72 17.75
C ALA A 80 11.55 1.34 17.10
N ALA A 81 10.61 0.53 16.60
CA ALA A 81 9.32 1.00 16.09
C ALA A 81 8.43 1.64 17.17
N LEU A 82 8.76 1.50 18.47
CA LEU A 82 7.99 2.02 19.61
C LEU A 82 8.55 3.33 20.19
N ASN A 83 9.61 3.89 19.60
CA ASN A 83 10.33 5.07 20.11
C ASN A 83 9.55 6.40 20.07
N GLN A 84 8.26 6.38 19.72
CA GLN A 84 7.39 7.57 19.59
C GLN A 84 7.90 8.59 18.55
N ASP A 85 8.66 8.10 17.57
CA ASP A 85 9.22 8.91 16.51
C ASP A 85 8.29 8.93 15.27
N GLN A 86 8.81 9.44 14.16
CA GLN A 86 8.04 9.50 12.92
C GLN A 86 7.68 8.11 12.38
N ALA A 87 8.55 7.11 12.54
CA ALA A 87 8.28 5.74 12.10
C ALA A 87 7.14 5.13 12.91
N THR A 88 7.15 5.30 14.24
CA THR A 88 6.06 4.88 15.12
C THR A 88 4.72 5.46 14.65
N ARG A 89 4.68 6.75 14.30
CA ARG A 89 3.46 7.42 13.81
C ARG A 89 2.96 6.84 12.49
N PHE A 90 3.84 6.59 11.53
CA PHE A 90 3.44 6.02 10.25
C PHE A 90 2.92 4.58 10.40
N ILE A 91 3.57 3.77 11.25
CA ILE A 91 3.12 2.41 11.55
C ILE A 91 1.75 2.44 12.21
N ALA A 92 1.57 3.26 13.25
CA ALA A 92 0.29 3.38 13.96
C ALA A 92 -0.85 3.93 13.06
N TYR A 93 -0.52 4.76 12.07
CA TYR A 93 -1.48 5.30 11.10
C TYR A 93 -1.86 4.29 10.00
N ALA A 94 -1.05 3.25 9.76
CA ALA A 94 -1.22 2.35 8.63
C ALA A 94 -2.60 1.70 8.48
N PRO A 95 -3.31 1.30 9.56
CA PRO A 95 -4.67 0.80 9.47
C PRO A 95 -5.66 1.77 8.78
N ALA A 96 -5.44 3.08 8.90
CA ALA A 96 -6.31 4.10 8.33
C ALA A 96 -6.28 4.15 6.80
N TYR A 97 -5.19 3.72 6.14
CA TYR A 97 -5.04 3.81 4.69
C TYR A 97 -6.16 3.07 3.94
N THR A 98 -6.50 1.85 4.37
CA THR A 98 -7.52 1.03 3.70
C THR A 98 -8.94 1.42 4.07
N ILE A 99 -9.14 2.38 4.98
CA ILE A 99 -10.46 2.87 5.43
C ILE A 99 -10.77 4.24 4.81
N MET A 100 -9.84 5.19 4.91
CA MET A 100 -10.04 6.57 4.51
C MET A 100 -10.25 6.71 2.99
N GLY A 101 -11.21 7.55 2.60
CA GLY A 101 -11.54 7.78 1.19
C GLY A 101 -12.22 6.59 0.52
N GLY A 102 -12.90 5.75 1.31
CA GLY A 102 -13.60 4.54 0.90
C GLY A 102 -12.80 3.28 1.26
N THR A 103 -13.46 2.34 1.92
CA THR A 103 -12.80 1.12 2.41
C THR A 103 -12.33 0.24 1.24
N SER A 104 -11.31 -0.59 1.45
CA SER A 104 -10.90 -1.59 0.44
C SER A 104 -12.06 -2.49 0.01
N ASN A 105 -12.98 -2.83 0.92
CA ASN A 105 -14.18 -3.62 0.59
C ASN A 105 -15.13 -2.84 -0.34
N VAL A 106 -15.41 -1.57 -0.04
CA VAL A 106 -16.22 -0.72 -0.92
C VAL A 106 -15.56 -0.55 -2.30
N MET A 107 -14.23 -0.42 -2.36
CA MET A 107 -13.51 -0.37 -3.63
C MET A 107 -13.66 -1.66 -4.43
N ARG A 108 -13.59 -2.83 -3.78
CA ARG A 108 -13.80 -4.13 -4.43
C ARG A 108 -15.23 -4.26 -4.96
N ASN A 109 -16.23 -3.76 -4.24
CA ASN A 109 -17.62 -3.71 -4.73
C ASN A 109 -17.75 -2.82 -5.96
N ILE A 110 -17.14 -1.62 -5.95
CA ILE A 110 -17.11 -0.72 -7.12
C ILE A 110 -16.50 -1.41 -8.34
N LEU A 111 -15.40 -2.13 -8.16
CA LEU A 111 -14.76 -2.88 -9.24
C LEU A 111 -15.66 -4.01 -9.76
N GLY A 112 -16.27 -4.78 -8.87
CA GLY A 112 -17.22 -5.83 -9.23
C GLY A 112 -18.38 -5.29 -10.05
N GLU A 113 -19.08 -4.27 -9.54
CA GLU A 113 -20.28 -3.73 -10.18
C GLU A 113 -19.98 -2.93 -11.46
N ARG A 114 -18.99 -2.02 -11.41
CA ARG A 114 -18.81 -1.00 -12.46
C ARG A 114 -17.75 -1.34 -13.49
N VAL A 115 -16.79 -2.20 -13.14
CA VAL A 115 -15.72 -2.60 -14.06
C VAL A 115 -15.99 -4.00 -14.61
N LEU A 116 -16.42 -4.93 -13.75
CA LEU A 116 -16.66 -6.32 -14.13
C LEU A 116 -18.13 -6.61 -14.48
N GLY A 117 -19.06 -5.70 -14.20
CA GLY A 117 -20.49 -5.88 -14.50
C GLY A 117 -21.19 -6.95 -13.64
N LEU A 118 -20.63 -7.26 -12.47
CA LEU A 118 -21.23 -8.23 -11.54
C LEU A 118 -22.50 -7.66 -10.89
N PRO A 119 -23.43 -8.53 -10.44
CA PRO A 119 -24.57 -8.10 -9.64
C PRO A 119 -24.13 -7.34 -8.37
N ARG A 120 -24.99 -6.42 -7.93
CA ARG A 120 -24.76 -5.68 -6.67
C ARG A 120 -24.71 -6.62 -5.48
N GLU A 121 -23.96 -6.22 -4.44
CA GLU A 121 -23.95 -6.98 -3.19
C GLU A 121 -25.36 -7.05 -2.56
N PRO A 122 -25.71 -8.16 -1.91
CA PRO A 122 -26.93 -8.24 -1.12
C PRO A 122 -26.94 -7.17 -0.02
N ARG A 123 -28.08 -6.50 0.17
CA ARG A 123 -28.27 -5.47 1.20
C ARG A 123 -28.99 -6.04 2.43
#